data_AF-A0A7S3UQ44-F1
#
_entry.id   AF-A0A7S3UQ44-F1
#
_cell.length_a   1.000
_cell.length_b   1.000
_cell.length_c   1.000
_cell.angle_alpha   90.00
_cell.angle_beta   90.00
_cell.angle_gamma   90.00
#
_symmetry.space_group_name_H-M   'P 1'
#
loop_
_entity.id
_entity.type
_entity.pdbx_description
1 polymer ?
#
loop_
_entity_poly.entity_id
_entity_poly.type
_entity_poly.pdbx_seq_one_letter_code
_entity_poly.pdbx_strand_id
1 'polypeptide(L)'
;VNASASQYTTGKNKHLPRIYEWVDQRSAGAVLPYCSELESVAAAAATPEEKQDTLLKFGLKRAATETLLRLCFDAFGFVFFFTVSPMETKCWTLKSGQSAAFMRA
;
A
#
# COMPACT_ATOMS: atom_id res chain seq x y z
N VAL A 1 4.86 0.34 10.45
CA VAL A 1 5.45 -0.28 11.65
C VAL A 1 5.78 -1.72 11.32
N ASN A 2 7.07 -2.06 11.26
CA ASN A 2 7.48 -3.44 11.01
C ASN A 2 7.13 -4.32 12.22
N ALA A 3 6.55 -5.48 11.98
CA ALA A 3 6.24 -6.49 12.98
C ALA A 3 6.73 -7.87 12.51
N SER A 4 7.04 -8.74 13.46
CA SER A 4 7.35 -10.15 13.14
C SER A 4 6.14 -10.86 12.54
N ALA A 5 6.37 -11.93 11.77
CA ALA A 5 5.29 -12.69 11.11
C ALA A 5 4.19 -13.15 12.09
N SER A 6 4.57 -13.66 13.26
CA SER A 6 3.62 -14.09 14.30
C SER A 6 2.75 -12.94 14.82
N GLN A 7 3.35 -11.78 15.09
CA GLN A 7 2.63 -10.59 15.57
C GLN A 7 1.72 -10.00 14.50
N TYR A 8 2.16 -10.05 13.23
CA TYR A 8 1.42 -9.53 12.10
C TYR A 8 0.17 -10.38 11.80
N THR A 9 0.29 -11.71 11.78
CA THR A 9 -0.86 -12.63 11.58
C THR A 9 -1.84 -12.58 12.75
N THR A 10 -1.36 -12.43 13.99
CA THR A 10 -2.21 -12.36 15.18
C THR A 10 -2.85 -10.97 15.35
N GLY A 11 -2.35 -9.95 14.66
CA GLY A 11 -2.78 -8.55 14.80
C GLY A 11 -2.46 -7.93 16.17
N LYS A 12 -1.62 -8.58 16.99
CA LYS A 12 -1.30 -8.15 18.37
C LYS A 12 0.17 -7.78 18.46
N ASN A 13 0.44 -6.49 18.64
CA ASN A 13 1.77 -5.97 18.91
C ASN A 13 1.70 -5.00 20.09
N LYS A 14 2.54 -5.24 21.11
CA LYS A 14 2.58 -4.43 22.34
C LYS A 14 2.86 -2.94 22.09
N HIS A 15 3.52 -2.62 20.98
CA HIS A 15 3.91 -1.25 20.65
C HIS A 15 2.87 -0.53 19.78
N LEU A 16 1.99 -1.24 19.07
CA LEU A 16 1.06 -0.61 18.14
C LEU A 16 0.09 0.39 18.80
N PRO A 17 -0.55 0.08 19.95
CA PRO A 17 -1.45 1.03 20.60
C PRO A 17 -0.75 2.33 20.99
N ARG A 18 0.44 2.22 21.59
CA ARG A 18 1.25 3.38 22.00
C ARG A 18 1.70 4.22 20.81
N ILE A 19 2.06 3.59 19.70
CA ILE A 19 2.42 4.32 18.46
C ILE A 19 1.19 5.01 17.89
N TYR A 20 0.03 4.35 17.88
CA TYR A 20 -1.21 4.92 17.38
C TYR A 20 -1.61 6.17 18.18
N GLU A 21 -1.62 6.08 19.51
CA GLU A 21 -1.89 7.23 20.39
C GLU A 21 -0.89 8.37 20.18
N TRP A 22 0.40 8.04 20.03
CA TRP A 22 1.44 9.06 19.84
C TRP A 22 1.27 9.80 18.50
N VAL A 23 0.89 9.08 17.45
CA VAL A 23 0.63 9.65 16.11
C VAL A 23 -0.65 10.47 16.13
N ASP A 24 -1.75 9.95 16.67
CA ASP A 24 -3.05 10.63 16.75
C ASP A 24 -2.96 12.01 17.43
N GLN A 25 -2.12 12.12 18.48
CA GLN A 25 -1.88 13.37 19.19
C GLN A 25 -1.03 14.40 18.41
N ARG A 26 -0.24 13.97 17.42
CA ARG A 26 0.81 14.80 16.78
C ARG A 26 0.62 15.01 15.29
N SER A 27 -0.08 14.12 14.62
CA SER A 27 -0.32 14.19 13.18
C SER A 27 -1.56 13.43 12.78
N ALA A 28 -2.22 13.89 11.71
CA ALA A 28 -3.31 13.16 11.07
C ALA A 28 -2.80 12.01 10.17
N GLY A 29 -1.61 11.47 10.44
CA GLY A 29 -0.94 10.48 9.59
C GLY A 29 -1.48 9.06 9.80
N ALA A 30 -1.58 8.29 8.72
CA ALA A 30 -1.99 6.89 8.80
C ALA A 30 -0.85 6.00 9.33
N VAL A 31 -1.19 5.07 10.23
CA VAL A 31 -0.26 4.05 10.75
C VAL A 31 -0.53 2.72 10.06
N LEU A 32 0.43 2.25 9.25
CA LEU A 32 0.35 0.93 8.60
C LEU A 32 1.27 -0.09 9.28
N PRO A 33 0.75 -1.12 9.98
CA PRO A 33 1.55 -2.29 10.34
C PRO A 33 1.88 -3.11 9.09
N TYR A 34 3.10 -3.62 8.99
CA TYR A 34 3.52 -4.53 7.92
C TYR A 34 4.60 -5.49 8.43
N CYS A 35 4.87 -6.58 7.69
CA CYS A 35 5.95 -7.52 7.98
C CYS A 35 6.90 -7.61 6.79
N SER A 36 8.15 -7.16 6.96
CA SER A 36 9.13 -7.13 5.86
C SER A 36 9.45 -8.51 5.29
N GLU A 37 9.51 -9.53 6.15
CA GLU A 37 9.83 -10.90 5.75
C GLU A 37 8.74 -11.47 4.83
N LEU A 38 7.47 -11.32 5.23
CA LEU A 38 6.33 -11.80 4.44
C LEU A 38 6.22 -11.06 3.10
N GLU A 39 6.44 -9.74 3.09
CA GLU A 39 6.41 -8.95 1.86
C GLU A 39 7.56 -9.33 0.92
N SER A 40 8.75 -9.65 1.44
CA SER A 40 9.86 -10.12 0.61
C SER A 40 9.57 -11.47 -0.04
N VAL A 41 8.94 -12.39 0.68
CA VAL A 41 8.52 -13.69 0.13
C VAL A 41 7.43 -13.49 -0.93
N ALA A 42 6.44 -12.63 -0.65
CA ALA A 42 5.38 -12.31 -1.62
C ALA A 42 5.91 -11.56 -2.86
N ALA A 43 6.98 -10.78 -2.73
CA ALA A 43 7.63 -10.07 -3.84
C ALA A 43 8.51 -10.99 -4.71
N ALA A 44 9.01 -12.08 -4.14
CA ALA A 44 9.82 -13.07 -4.86
C ALA A 44 8.98 -14.06 -5.68
N ALA A 45 7.65 -14.07 -5.52
CA ALA A 45 6.74 -14.89 -6.31
C ALA A 45 6.82 -14.50 -7.80
N ALA A 46 6.86 -15.50 -8.68
CA ALA A 46 7.01 -15.27 -10.12
C ALA A 46 5.68 -14.91 -10.78
N THR A 47 4.56 -15.38 -10.22
CA THR A 47 3.22 -15.12 -10.75
C THR A 47 2.31 -14.44 -9.73
N PRO A 48 1.25 -13.73 -10.19
CA PRO A 48 0.23 -13.17 -9.32
C PRO A 48 -0.49 -14.23 -8.47
N GLU A 49 -0.67 -15.43 -9.03
CA GLU A 49 -1.32 -16.57 -8.38
C GLU A 49 -0.48 -17.10 -7.21
N GLU A 50 0.83 -17.30 -7.44
CA GLU A 50 1.78 -17.70 -6.38
C GLU A 50 1.85 -16.66 -5.25
N LYS A 51 1.83 -15.38 -5.61
CA LYS A 51 1.77 -14.29 -4.64
C LYS A 51 0.50 -14.37 -3.80
N GLN A 52 -0.64 -14.60 -4.44
CA GLN A 52 -1.93 -14.71 -3.76
C GLN A 52 -1.98 -15.94 -2.85
N ASP A 53 -1.49 -17.09 -3.30
CA ASP A 53 -1.39 -18.31 -2.50
C ASP A 53 -0.48 -18.11 -1.28
N THR A 54 0.63 -17.39 -1.45
CA THR A 54 1.53 -17.03 -0.35
C THR A 54 0.80 -16.19 0.69
N LEU A 55 0.07 -15.14 0.27
CA LEU A 55 -0.70 -14.29 1.18
C LEU A 55 -1.79 -15.09 1.92
N LEU A 56 -2.51 -15.96 1.20
CA LEU A 56 -3.56 -16.81 1.77
C LEU A 56 -3.03 -17.80 2.82
N LYS A 57 -1.84 -18.38 2.62
CA LYS A 57 -1.18 -19.26 3.60
C LYS A 57 -0.95 -18.56 4.94
N PHE A 58 -0.69 -17.25 4.93
CA PHE A 58 -0.52 -16.45 6.13
C PHE A 58 -1.81 -15.78 6.63
N GLY A 59 -2.97 -16.13 6.05
CA GLY A 59 -4.28 -15.57 6.41
C GLY A 59 -4.50 -14.14 5.92
N LEU A 60 -3.68 -13.66 4.99
CA LEU A 60 -3.71 -12.29 4.47
C LEU A 60 -4.46 -12.24 3.14
N LYS A 61 -5.34 -11.26 2.99
CA LYS A 61 -6.09 -11.04 1.74
C LYS A 61 -5.36 -10.18 0.72
N ARG A 62 -4.46 -9.31 1.18
CA ARG A 62 -3.71 -8.35 0.37
C ARG A 62 -2.34 -8.09 0.97
N ALA A 63 -1.39 -7.73 0.13
CA ALA A 63 -0.07 -7.28 0.55
C ALA A 63 -0.16 -5.91 1.26
N ALA A 64 0.68 -5.70 2.27
CA ALA A 64 0.80 -4.40 2.92
C ALA A 64 1.31 -3.34 1.92
N THR A 65 2.14 -3.75 0.95
CA THR A 65 2.66 -2.87 -0.11
C THR A 65 1.55 -2.22 -0.94
N GLU A 66 0.46 -2.94 -1.23
CA GLU A 66 -0.69 -2.38 -1.95
C GLU A 66 -1.42 -1.31 -1.14
N THR A 67 -1.53 -1.55 0.17
CA THR A 67 -2.14 -0.58 1.10
C THR A 67 -1.24 0.65 1.25
N LEU A 68 0.08 0.43 1.35
CA LEU A 68 1.08 1.50 1.42
C LEU A 68 1.00 2.41 0.18
N LEU A 69 0.90 1.84 -1.02
CA LEU A 69 0.79 2.63 -2.25
C LEU A 69 -0.43 3.55 -2.20
N ARG A 70 -1.59 3.06 -1.77
CA ARG A 70 -2.81 3.89 -1.63
C ARG A 70 -2.62 5.01 -0.61
N LEU A 71 -2.08 4.69 0.56
CA LEU A 71 -1.80 5.69 1.60
C LEU A 71 -0.84 6.76 1.12
N CYS A 72 0.18 6.40 0.34
CA CYS A 72 1.09 7.37 -0.27
C CYS A 72 0.36 8.27 -1.26
N PHE A 73 -0.47 7.71 -2.14
CA PHE A 73 -1.27 8.51 -3.08
C PHE A 73 -2.18 9.50 -2.36
N ASP A 74 -2.87 9.05 -1.30
CA ASP A 74 -3.73 9.90 -0.49
C ASP A 74 -2.91 10.99 0.23
N ALA A 75 -1.77 10.63 0.83
CA ALA A 75 -0.90 11.57 1.55
C ALA A 75 -0.30 12.64 0.64
N PHE A 76 0.05 12.30 -0.60
CA PHE A 76 0.54 13.27 -1.58
C PHE A 76 -0.59 14.00 -2.33
N GLY A 77 -1.85 13.60 -2.12
CA GLY A 77 -3.00 14.12 -2.85
C GLY A 77 -2.93 13.83 -4.34
N PHE A 78 -2.42 12.65 -4.73
CA PHE A 78 -2.35 12.24 -6.13
C PHE A 78 -3.66 11.59 -6.59
N VAL A 79 -4.02 11.87 -7.84
CA VAL A 79 -5.15 11.26 -8.56
C VAL A 79 -4.67 10.74 -9.90
N PHE A 80 -5.40 9.81 -10.51
CA PHE A 80 -5.06 9.29 -11.83
C PHE A 80 -6.28 9.21 -12.74
N PHE A 81 -6.02 9.26 -14.04
CA PHE A 81 -7.00 8.97 -15.07
C PHE A 81 -6.38 8.10 -16.16
N PHE A 82 -7.23 7.48 -16.97
CA PHE A 82 -6.79 6.60 -18.04
C PHE A 82 -7.11 7.20 -19.41
N THR A 83 -6.16 7.08 -20.32
CA THR A 83 -6.42 7.21 -21.76
C THR A 83 -6.47 5.80 -22.33
N VAL A 84 -7.63 5.41 -22.85
CA VAL A 84 -7.86 4.08 -23.43
C VAL A 84 -8.08 4.25 -24.93
N SER A 85 -7.24 3.60 -25.71
CA SER A 85 -7.37 3.48 -27.16
C SER A 85 -7.19 2.01 -27.56
N PRO A 86 -7.59 1.61 -28.78
CA PRO A 86 -7.42 0.23 -29.23
C PRO A 86 -5.97 -0.26 -29.22
N MET A 87 -5.00 0.65 -29.33
CA MET A 87 -3.57 0.32 -29.39
C MET A 87 -2.84 0.52 -28.06
N GLU A 88 -3.34 1.41 -27.20
CA GLU A 88 -2.67 1.78 -25.95
C GLU A 88 -3.68 2.10 -24.84
N THR A 89 -3.43 1.55 -23.66
CA THR A 89 -4.05 2.00 -22.41
C THR A 89 -2.97 2.54 -21.50
N LYS A 90 -3.06 3.82 -21.12
CA LYS A 90 -2.07 4.50 -20.29
C LYS A 90 -2.74 5.13 -19.06
N CYS A 91 -2.07 4.99 -17.92
CA CYS A 91 -2.44 5.63 -16.66
C CYS A 91 -1.58 6.88 -16.44
N TRP A 92 -2.21 8.00 -16.16
CA TRP A 92 -1.55 9.28 -15.94
C TRP A 92 -1.77 9.73 -14.49
N THR A 93 -0.69 10.05 -13.77
CA THR A 93 -0.75 10.50 -12.37
C THR A 93 -0.62 12.02 -12.28
N LEU A 94 -1.50 12.65 -11.49
CA LEU A 94 -1.66 14.09 -11.34
C LEU A 94 -1.75 14.44 -9.86
N LYS A 95 -1.46 15.70 -9.48
CA LYS A 95 -1.94 16.20 -8.18
C LYS A 95 -3.41 16.58 -8.27
N SER A 96 -4.15 16.33 -7.19
CA SER A 96 -5.53 16.75 -7.04
C SER A 96 -5.66 18.26 -7.30
N GLY A 97 -6.62 18.63 -8.14
CA GLY A 97 -6.85 20.02 -8.56
C GLY A 97 -5.98 20.52 -9.72
N GLN A 98 -5.03 19.72 -10.24
CA GLN A 98 -4.28 20.11 -11.45
C GLN A 98 -5.13 19.95 -12.71
N SER A 99 -5.10 20.96 -13.58
CA SER A 99 -5.74 20.92 -14.89
C SER A 99 -4.97 20.03 -15.86
N ALA A 100 -5.71 19.33 -16.72
CA ALA A 100 -5.15 18.43 -17.71
C ALA A 100 -4.18 19.11 -18.70
N ALA A 101 -4.34 20.41 -18.93
CA ALA A 101 -3.47 21.21 -19.79
C ALA A 101 -2.01 21.31 -19.31
N PHE A 102 -1.74 21.03 -18.03
CA PHE A 102 -0.37 21.06 -17.48
C PHE A 102 0.41 19.77 -17.77
N MET A 103 -0.25 18.73 -18.32
CA MET A 103 0.43 17.51 -18.73
C MET A 103 1.23 17.78 -20.01
N ARG A 104 2.56 17.60 -19.90
CA ARG A 104 3.42 17.50 -21.08
C ARG A 104 3.41 16.03 -21.54
N ALA A 105 3.03 15.83 -22.81
CA ALA A 105 3.04 14.55 -23.49
C ALA A 105 4.48 14.05 -23.70
#